data_AF-A0A3A6N395-F1
#
_entry.id   AF-A0A3A6N395-F1
#
_cell.length_a   1.000
_cell.length_b   1.000
_cell.length_c   1.000
_cell.angle_alpha   90.00
_cell.angle_beta   90.00
_cell.angle_gamma   90.00
#
_symmetry.space_group_name_H-M   'P 1'
#
loop_
_entity.id
_entity.type
_entity.pdbx_description
1 polymer ?
#
loop_
_entity_poly.entity_id
_entity_poly.type
_entity_poly.pdbx_seq_one_letter_code
_entity_poly.pdbx_strand_id
1 'polypeptide(L)'
;MTTGTFICSLCCGESRDKEKCEGCSFAQASLATRNYKDVPYFSTQEMADSLALEDIARVIESGLCQVWRLDKANVNDRTAARLVELMLDRYHFNDAELPITDPVLAAVYRSIHRRTMGGQGYLQFVSQFTGY
;
A
#
# COMPACT_ATOMS: atom_id res chain seq x y z
N MET A 1 16.26 30.26 -0.27
CA MET A 1 16.07 28.80 -0.10
C MET A 1 16.41 28.14 -1.43
N THR A 2 17.58 27.51 -1.51
CA THR A 2 18.08 26.87 -2.74
C THR A 2 17.35 25.54 -2.94
N THR A 3 16.35 25.54 -3.83
CA THR A 3 15.73 24.33 -4.38
C THR A 3 16.78 23.54 -5.13
N GLY A 4 17.37 22.54 -4.48
CA GLY A 4 18.31 21.62 -5.08
C GLY A 4 17.66 20.92 -6.26
N THR A 5 17.95 21.40 -7.47
CA THR A 5 17.50 20.78 -8.71
C THR A 5 18.36 19.54 -8.88
N PHE A 6 17.80 18.35 -8.68
CA PHE A 6 18.56 17.11 -8.83
C PHE A 6 18.85 16.88 -10.31
N ILE A 7 20.05 17.27 -10.74
CA ILE A 7 20.54 17.09 -12.10
C ILE A 7 20.84 15.61 -12.34
N CYS A 8 20.34 15.07 -13.46
CA CYS A 8 20.64 13.70 -13.89
C CYS A 8 22.02 13.66 -14.58
N SER A 9 23.06 13.21 -13.88
CA SER A 9 24.43 13.15 -14.41
C SER A 9 24.65 12.09 -15.50
N LEU A 10 23.69 11.19 -15.74
CA LEU A 10 23.84 10.02 -16.61
C LEU A 10 22.85 9.96 -17.79
N CYS A 11 21.85 10.84 -17.86
CA CYS A 11 20.85 10.83 -18.94
C CYS A 11 20.89 12.07 -19.83
N CYS A 12 20.58 13.25 -19.30
CA CYS A 12 20.49 14.49 -20.07
C CYS A 12 21.31 15.64 -19.51
N GLY A 13 21.92 15.48 -18.32
CA GLY A 13 22.75 16.51 -17.70
C GLY A 13 21.97 17.73 -17.18
N GLU A 14 20.64 17.73 -17.24
CA GLU A 14 19.82 18.94 -16.97
C GLU A 14 18.73 18.74 -15.91
N SER A 15 17.87 17.72 -16.03
CA SER A 15 16.69 17.56 -15.15
C SER A 15 16.31 16.09 -14.94
N ARG A 16 15.58 15.79 -13.86
CA ARG A 16 15.00 14.47 -13.57
C ARG A 16 13.47 14.52 -13.70
N ASP A 17 12.99 14.59 -14.93
CA ASP A 17 11.55 14.50 -15.25
C ASP A 17 11.22 13.10 -15.77
N LYS A 18 10.13 12.49 -15.29
CA LYS A 18 9.71 11.12 -15.65
C LYS A 18 9.60 10.93 -17.17
N GLU A 19 9.02 11.91 -17.85
CA GLU A 19 8.82 11.93 -19.30
C GLU A 19 10.13 12.09 -20.08
N LYS A 20 11.12 12.81 -19.52
CA LYS A 20 12.42 13.06 -20.19
C LYS A 20 13.46 11.99 -19.90
N CYS A 21 13.29 11.25 -18.80
CA CYS A 21 14.23 10.22 -18.36
C CYS A 21 13.75 8.80 -18.68
N GLU A 22 12.65 8.64 -19.41
CA GLU A 22 12.12 7.35 -19.81
C GLU A 22 13.16 6.58 -20.66
N GLY A 23 13.62 5.43 -20.16
CA GLY A 23 14.70 4.63 -20.77
C GLY A 23 16.11 4.84 -20.17
N CYS A 24 16.29 5.78 -19.24
CA CYS A 24 17.53 5.86 -18.46
C CYS A 24 17.57 4.77 -17.39
N SER A 25 18.70 4.09 -17.23
CA SER A 25 18.94 3.12 -16.14
C SER A 25 18.78 3.70 -14.72
N PHE A 26 18.78 5.03 -14.60
CA PHE A 26 18.58 5.78 -13.35
C PHE A 26 17.15 6.30 -13.14
N ALA A 27 16.28 6.20 -14.14
CA ALA A 27 14.85 6.46 -13.98
C ALA A 27 14.22 5.24 -13.31
N GLN A 28 14.39 5.14 -11.99
CA GLN A 28 13.69 4.15 -11.21
C GLN A 28 12.22 4.56 -11.11
N ALA A 29 11.31 3.61 -11.34
CA ALA A 29 9.89 3.84 -11.14
C ALA A 29 9.66 4.41 -9.73
N SER A 30 8.71 5.33 -9.57
CA SER A 30 8.36 5.89 -8.26
C SER A 30 8.12 4.80 -7.20
N LEU A 31 7.55 3.66 -7.62
CA LEU A 31 7.37 2.44 -6.81
C LEU A 31 8.68 1.85 -6.28
N ALA A 32 9.78 1.93 -7.03
CA ALA A 32 11.09 1.37 -6.67
C ALA A 32 11.91 2.30 -5.75
N THR A 33 11.44 3.53 -5.50
CA THR A 33 12.15 4.56 -4.72
C THR A 33 11.35 5.11 -3.56
N ARG A 34 10.21 4.49 -3.20
CA ARG A 34 9.34 4.99 -2.13
C ARG A 34 10.04 4.97 -0.79
N ASN A 35 9.95 6.09 -0.09
CA ASN A 35 10.38 6.17 1.30
C ASN A 35 9.18 5.92 2.21
N TYR A 36 8.93 4.65 2.55
CA TYR A 36 7.87 4.28 3.49
C TYR A 36 8.09 4.83 4.90
N LYS A 37 9.28 5.36 5.22
CA LYS A 37 9.55 6.00 6.52
C LYS A 37 8.89 7.36 6.66
N ASP A 38 8.51 7.98 5.53
CA ASP A 38 7.85 9.30 5.52
C ASP A 38 6.32 9.16 5.63
N VAL A 39 5.81 7.93 5.69
CA VAL A 39 4.39 7.68 5.93
C VAL A 39 4.04 8.16 7.35
N PRO A 40 2.97 8.95 7.52
CA PRO A 40 2.53 9.41 8.83
C PRO A 40 2.28 8.25 9.78
N TYR A 41 2.76 8.39 11.01
CA TYR A 41 2.38 7.51 12.10
C TYR A 41 1.25 8.15 12.89
N PHE A 42 0.33 7.33 13.39
CA PHE A 42 -0.76 7.75 14.24
C PHE A 42 -0.67 6.99 15.55
N SER A 43 -0.88 7.68 16.66
CA SER A 43 -1.09 7.04 17.96
C SER A 43 -2.40 6.26 17.96
N THR A 44 -2.53 5.33 18.92
CA THR A 44 -3.77 4.57 19.13
C THR A 44 -4.96 5.48 19.41
N GLN A 45 -4.74 6.60 20.11
CA GLN A 45 -5.76 7.59 20.42
C GLN A 45 -6.21 8.34 19.15
N GLU A 46 -5.28 8.81 18.33
CA GLU A 46 -5.62 9.48 17.05
C GLU A 46 -6.37 8.56 16.08
N MET A 47 -6.05 7.27 16.08
CA MET A 47 -6.81 6.27 15.33
C MET A 47 -8.22 6.07 15.88
N ALA A 48 -8.38 5.98 17.20
CA ALA A 48 -9.67 5.81 17.86
C ALA A 48 -10.59 7.04 17.69
N ASP A 49 -10.00 8.23 17.61
CA ASP A 49 -10.73 9.48 17.45
C ASP A 49 -11.11 9.78 15.98
N SER A 50 -10.66 8.96 15.03
CA SER A 50 -10.88 9.13 13.60
C SER A 50 -11.44 7.88 12.95
N LEU A 51 -12.73 7.91 12.63
CA LEU A 51 -13.41 6.83 11.90
C LEU A 51 -12.71 6.47 10.59
N ALA A 52 -12.15 7.46 9.88
CA ALA A 52 -11.44 7.22 8.62
C ALA A 52 -10.12 6.45 8.83
N LEU A 53 -9.37 6.78 9.90
CA LEU A 53 -8.13 6.06 10.22
C LEU A 53 -8.43 4.66 10.75
N GLU A 54 -9.46 4.52 11.58
CA GLU A 54 -9.93 3.23 12.07
C GLU A 54 -10.36 2.32 10.92
N ASP A 55 -11.11 2.85 9.94
CA ASP A 55 -11.54 2.10 8.76
C ASP A 55 -10.36 1.63 7.90
N ILE A 56 -9.34 2.47 7.71
CA ILE A 56 -8.12 2.08 6.98
C ILE A 56 -7.37 0.97 7.74
N ALA A 57 -7.17 1.11 9.04
CA ALA A 57 -6.47 0.12 9.85
C ALA A 57 -7.18 -1.24 9.83
N ARG A 58 -8.50 -1.21 9.97
CA ARG A 58 -9.40 -2.37 9.89
C ARG A 58 -9.29 -3.10 8.56
N VAL A 59 -9.15 -2.36 7.46
CA VAL A 59 -8.93 -2.92 6.13
C VAL A 59 -7.58 -3.65 6.04
N ILE A 60 -6.52 -3.04 6.57
CA ILE A 60 -5.18 -3.62 6.57
C ILE A 60 -5.19 -4.92 7.40
N GLU A 61 -5.75 -4.89 8.60
CA GLU A 61 -5.87 -6.06 9.49
C GLU A 61 -6.67 -7.19 8.81
N SER A 62 -7.84 -6.88 8.26
CA SER A 62 -8.67 -7.83 7.50
C SER A 62 -7.86 -8.47 6.37
N GLY A 63 -7.07 -7.68 5.65
CA GLY A 63 -6.19 -8.18 4.61
C GLY A 63 -5.18 -9.19 5.10
N LEU A 64 -4.46 -8.86 6.18
CA LEU A 64 -3.46 -9.74 6.79
C LEU A 64 -4.09 -11.07 7.23
N CYS A 65 -5.23 -11.03 7.93
CA CYS A 65 -5.97 -12.23 8.31
C CYS A 65 -6.38 -13.06 7.09
N GLN A 66 -6.77 -12.42 5.99
CA GLN A 66 -7.19 -13.12 4.77
C GLN A 66 -6.02 -13.82 4.07
N VAL A 67 -4.85 -13.17 3.97
CA VAL A 67 -3.63 -13.83 3.45
C VAL A 67 -3.29 -15.03 4.33
N TRP A 68 -3.30 -14.85 5.66
CA TRP A 68 -2.99 -15.92 6.61
C TRP A 68 -3.92 -17.12 6.48
N ARG A 69 -5.21 -16.88 6.25
CA ARG A 69 -6.18 -17.96 6.06
C ARG A 69 -6.02 -18.68 4.72
N LEU A 70 -5.73 -17.94 3.65
CA LEU A 70 -5.64 -18.50 2.30
C LEU A 70 -4.35 -19.29 2.09
N ASP A 71 -3.25 -18.87 2.71
CA ASP A 71 -1.93 -19.48 2.49
C ASP A 71 -1.08 -19.51 3.76
N LYS A 72 -1.62 -20.14 4.81
CA LYS A 72 -0.99 -20.23 6.14
C LYS A 72 0.46 -20.73 6.10
N ALA A 73 0.81 -21.59 5.13
CA ALA A 73 2.14 -22.18 5.04
C ALA A 73 3.19 -21.21 4.46
N ASN A 74 2.78 -20.25 3.63
CA ASN A 74 3.70 -19.32 2.95
C ASN A 74 3.63 -17.88 3.48
N VAL A 75 2.69 -17.57 4.39
CA VAL A 75 2.68 -16.27 5.05
C VAL A 75 3.90 -16.12 5.96
N ASN A 76 4.79 -15.25 5.54
CA ASN A 76 5.98 -14.82 6.27
C ASN A 76 6.02 -13.29 6.32
N ASP A 77 6.99 -12.75 7.05
CA ASP A 77 7.17 -11.30 7.21
C ASP A 77 7.25 -10.57 5.87
N ARG A 78 7.85 -11.19 4.85
CA ARG A 78 7.92 -10.62 3.49
C ARG A 78 6.55 -10.47 2.86
N THR A 79 5.66 -11.44 3.04
CA THR A 79 4.29 -11.40 2.51
C THR A 79 3.45 -10.36 3.24
N ALA A 80 3.57 -10.31 4.57
CA ALA A 80 2.89 -9.32 5.40
C ALA A 80 3.36 -7.89 5.06
N ALA A 81 4.68 -7.66 5.01
CA ALA A 81 5.26 -6.39 4.60
C ALA A 81 4.78 -5.98 3.21
N ARG A 82 4.77 -6.91 2.24
CA ARG A 82 4.31 -6.61 0.89
C ARG A 82 2.85 -6.22 0.82
N LEU A 83 1.98 -6.85 1.63
CA LEU A 83 0.59 -6.44 1.70
C LEU A 83 0.46 -5.02 2.28
N VAL A 84 1.19 -4.71 3.35
CA VAL A 84 1.18 -3.38 3.95
C VAL A 84 1.66 -2.32 2.96
N GLU A 85 2.76 -2.58 2.25
CA GLU A 85 3.25 -1.71 1.16
C GLU A 85 2.14 -1.46 0.12
N LEU A 86 1.46 -2.50 -0.37
CA LEU A 86 0.37 -2.34 -1.34
C LEU A 86 -0.81 -1.52 -0.80
N MET A 87 -1.10 -1.62 0.49
CA MET A 87 -2.13 -0.81 1.14
C MET A 87 -1.69 0.65 1.26
N LEU A 88 -0.43 0.90 1.65
CA LEU A 88 0.15 2.25 1.72
C LEU A 88 0.22 2.89 0.33
N ASP A 89 0.65 2.13 -0.67
CA ASP A 89 0.67 2.54 -2.07
C ASP A 89 -0.70 3.04 -2.54
N ARG A 90 -1.77 2.38 -2.08
CA ARG A 90 -3.14 2.75 -2.40
C ARG A 90 -3.64 3.95 -1.60
N TYR A 91 -3.52 3.91 -0.28
CA TYR A 91 -4.20 4.85 0.61
C TYR A 91 -3.38 6.11 0.90
N HIS A 92 -2.05 6.01 0.91
CA HIS A 92 -1.17 7.15 1.14
C HIS A 92 -0.69 7.76 -0.17
N PHE A 93 -0.21 6.93 -1.10
CA PHE A 93 0.33 7.41 -2.38
C PHE A 93 -0.72 7.53 -3.50
N ASN A 94 -1.97 7.11 -3.26
CA ASN A 94 -3.10 7.21 -4.19
C ASN A 94 -2.91 6.48 -5.54
N ASP A 95 -2.14 5.41 -5.57
CA ASP A 95 -1.97 4.63 -6.80
C ASP A 95 -3.28 3.96 -7.22
N ALA A 96 -3.58 3.99 -8.52
CA ALA A 96 -4.74 3.34 -9.11
C ALA A 96 -4.43 1.90 -9.57
N GLU A 97 -3.20 1.64 -10.04
CA GLU A 97 -2.77 0.35 -10.57
C GLU A 97 -1.49 -0.09 -9.87
N LEU A 98 -1.53 -1.27 -9.24
CA LEU A 98 -0.38 -1.85 -8.54
C LEU A 98 0.07 -3.14 -9.23
N PRO A 99 1.37 -3.29 -9.51
CA PRO A 99 1.92 -4.52 -10.08
C PRO A 99 1.99 -5.60 -8.99
N ILE A 100 0.91 -6.36 -8.85
CA ILE A 100 0.80 -7.49 -7.91
C ILE A 100 1.03 -8.79 -8.67
N THR A 101 2.19 -9.41 -8.46
CA THR A 101 2.57 -10.67 -9.11
C THR A 101 2.12 -11.91 -8.33
N ASP A 102 1.99 -11.80 -7.01
CA ASP A 102 1.55 -12.89 -6.16
C ASP A 102 0.02 -13.07 -6.25
N PRO A 103 -0.48 -14.29 -6.58
CA PRO A 103 -1.89 -14.53 -6.80
C PRO A 103 -2.73 -14.42 -5.51
N VAL A 104 -2.18 -14.77 -4.35
CA VAL A 104 -2.84 -14.66 -3.05
C VAL A 104 -2.97 -13.19 -2.68
N LEU A 105 -1.89 -12.42 -2.78
CA LEU A 105 -1.92 -10.98 -2.53
C LEU A 105 -2.86 -10.27 -3.51
N ALA A 106 -2.86 -10.65 -4.78
CA ALA A 106 -3.77 -10.07 -5.77
C ALA A 106 -5.25 -10.40 -5.45
N ALA A 107 -5.54 -11.62 -5.00
CA ALA A 107 -6.89 -12.00 -4.59
C ALA A 107 -7.36 -11.22 -3.36
N VAL A 108 -6.51 -11.08 -2.35
CA VAL A 108 -6.80 -10.32 -1.12
C VAL A 108 -6.96 -8.83 -1.43
N TYR A 109 -6.04 -8.25 -2.19
CA TYR A 109 -6.10 -6.86 -2.61
C TYR A 109 -7.41 -6.53 -3.33
N ARG A 110 -7.83 -7.37 -4.30
CA ARG A 110 -9.12 -7.22 -4.98
C ARG A 110 -10.33 -7.43 -4.07
N SER A 111 -10.22 -8.31 -3.07
CA SER A 111 -11.27 -8.57 -2.09
C SER A 111 -11.51 -7.35 -1.21
N ILE A 112 -10.44 -6.74 -0.72
CA ILE A 112 -10.45 -5.50 0.05
C ILE A 112 -11.01 -4.34 -0.78
N HIS A 113 -10.50 -4.17 -2.00
CA HIS A 113 -10.89 -3.07 -2.88
C HIS A 113 -12.40 -3.04 -3.17
N ARG A 114 -13.06 -4.20 -3.25
CA ARG A 114 -14.51 -4.28 -3.48
C ARG A 114 -15.35 -3.89 -2.26
N ARG A 115 -14.77 -3.89 -1.05
CA ARG A 115 -15.51 -3.76 0.22
C ARG A 115 -15.40 -2.39 0.87
N THR A 116 -14.47 -1.54 0.42
CA THR A 116 -14.15 -0.25 1.04
C THR A 116 -15.00 0.93 0.54
N MET A 117 -16.11 0.66 -0.15
CA MET A 117 -17.12 1.65 -0.56
C MET A 117 -18.31 1.75 0.43
N GLY A 118 -18.11 1.51 1.74
CA GLY A 118 -19.17 1.73 2.75
C GLY A 118 -18.95 1.01 4.09
N GLY A 119 -19.00 1.78 5.19
CA GLY A 119 -18.65 1.37 6.56
C GLY A 119 -19.47 0.23 7.21
N GLN A 120 -20.48 -0.34 6.54
CA GLN A 120 -21.25 -1.49 7.04
C GLN A 120 -20.61 -2.86 6.72
N GLY A 121 -19.59 -2.91 5.86
CA GLY A 121 -18.98 -4.17 5.42
C GLY A 121 -18.25 -4.95 6.52
N TYR A 122 -17.76 -4.30 7.58
CA TYR A 122 -16.91 -4.92 8.60
C TYR A 122 -17.65 -5.84 9.57
N LEU A 123 -18.80 -5.42 10.11
CA LEU A 123 -19.55 -6.26 11.06
C LEU A 123 -20.08 -7.53 10.38
N GLN A 124 -20.49 -7.42 9.11
CA GLN A 124 -20.88 -8.57 8.29
C GLN A 124 -19.68 -9.44 7.87
N PHE A 125 -18.50 -8.84 7.76
CA PHE A 125 -17.25 -9.53 7.44
C PHE A 125 -16.71 -10.30 8.64
N VAL A 126 -16.62 -9.68 9.81
CA VAL A 126 -16.16 -10.34 11.04
C VAL A 126 -17.09 -11.50 11.38
N SER A 127 -18.41 -11.30 11.37
CA SER A 127 -19.37 -12.39 11.65
C SER A 127 -19.23 -13.59 10.70
N GLN A 128 -19.04 -13.35 9.40
CA GLN A 128 -18.81 -14.41 8.42
C GLN A 128 -17.49 -15.20 8.64
N PHE A 129 -16.53 -14.67 9.39
CA PHE A 129 -15.19 -15.25 9.49
C PHE A 129 -14.74 -15.61 10.91
N THR A 130 -15.33 -15.02 11.95
CA THR A 130 -15.11 -15.40 13.36
C THR A 130 -16.20 -16.34 13.89
N GLY A 131 -17.28 -16.56 13.12
CA GLY A 131 -18.33 -17.54 13.45
C GLY A 131 -19.32 -17.10 14.53
N TYR A 132 -19.46 -15.80 14.75
CA TYR A 132 -20.46 -15.20 15.63
C TYR A 132 -21.67 -14.70 14.85
#